data_AF-A0A7X6JAU0-F1
#
_entry.id   AF-A0A7X6JAU0-F1
#
_cell.length_a   1.000
_cell.length_b   1.000
_cell.length_c   1.000
_cell.angle_alpha   90.00
_cell.angle_beta   90.00
_cell.angle_gamma   90.00
#
_symmetry.space_group_name_H-M   'P 1'
#
loop_
_entity.id
_entity.type
_entity.pdbx_description
1 polymer ?
#
loop_
_entity_poly.entity_id
_entity_poly.type
_entity_poly.pdbx_seq_one_letter_code
_entity_poly.pdbx_strand_id
1 'polypeptide(L)'
;MSNASVEKWGVFEAAFNGPSGGNPYLDVAFDAVFSQHSREIRVPGFYDGDGVYRVRFMPDNEGEWSFRTRSKTTELDGKTGSFVATKPSEGNHGPVRVRNKFHFAYADGKPFLSFGTTCYAWTHQPLDMQAQTLETLKQARFNKIRMGVFPKDYPYNVNEPLYPCFEKGTDGKEDFDRPNPVLFRHFEKQVAALCDLGIEADIIMFHPYDRWGYADMSAEQDFRYVAYLAARLAAYRNVWWALANEYDFLLDTKPMSQWDRYFHILEENDPYGHLKSIHNGEQTMNFDHRKPWVTHTCIQNWDVKRTQEWRDAYGKPVVNDEPEYEGNIIQSWGNLTAQELVHRFWITMTRGGYAGHGETYSHPEDLIWWAKGGELRGEAWKRIGFLRELLEQDVVNGLEPMAGTGEWPWTRVSGARDGDVSYIYLGEHQPIIWSTGLPKDGTDYDVDIIDTWEMTIRPAKKVEAPIPHPTRHGAIVRGGKADAAFGVELPGKPCQALRIRKKH
;
A
#
# COMPACT_ATOMS: atom_id res chain seq x y z
N MET A 1 -18.65 22.50 29.01
CA MET A 1 -17.85 21.31 28.66
C MET A 1 -18.35 20.85 27.30
N SER A 2 -17.51 20.89 26.27
CA SER A 2 -17.89 20.46 24.92
C SER A 2 -18.06 18.94 24.89
N ASN A 3 -19.26 18.47 24.52
CA ASN A 3 -19.61 17.05 24.35
C ASN A 3 -18.99 16.44 23.06
N ALA A 4 -17.72 16.73 22.77
CA ALA A 4 -17.06 16.17 21.59
C ALA A 4 -16.80 14.67 21.80
N SER A 5 -17.27 13.84 20.87
CA SER A 5 -17.01 12.40 20.87
C SER A 5 -16.49 11.97 19.50
N VAL A 6 -15.50 11.08 19.50
CA VAL A 6 -14.98 10.43 18.29
C VAL A 6 -14.78 8.95 18.60
N GLU A 7 -14.89 8.07 17.62
CA GLU A 7 -14.50 6.68 17.83
C GLU A 7 -12.99 6.52 18.03
N LYS A 8 -12.59 5.48 18.77
CA LYS A 8 -11.21 4.96 18.74
C LYS A 8 -10.80 4.73 17.28
N TRP A 9 -9.60 5.20 16.93
CA TRP A 9 -9.07 5.26 15.57
C TRP A 9 -9.81 6.20 14.59
N GLY A 10 -10.70 7.06 15.08
CA GLY A 10 -11.23 8.20 14.34
C GLY A 10 -10.36 9.44 14.49
N VAL A 11 -10.74 10.56 13.85
CA VAL A 11 -10.00 11.83 13.92
C VAL A 11 -10.71 12.82 14.85
N PHE A 12 -10.08 13.16 15.97
CA PHE A 12 -10.43 14.35 16.73
C PHE A 12 -9.67 15.56 16.17
N GLU A 13 -10.35 16.68 15.94
CA GLU A 13 -9.73 17.92 15.48
C GLU A 13 -10.12 19.08 16.38
N ALA A 14 -9.13 19.88 16.79
CA ALA A 14 -9.35 21.17 17.45
C ALA A 14 -8.70 22.29 16.63
N ALA A 15 -9.43 23.40 16.49
CA ALA A 15 -9.00 24.59 15.77
C ALA A 15 -8.84 25.78 16.72
N PHE A 16 -7.84 26.61 16.45
CA PHE A 16 -7.48 27.77 17.26
C PHE A 16 -7.20 28.96 16.35
N ASN A 17 -7.62 30.14 16.78
CA ASN A 17 -7.27 31.39 16.12
C ASN A 17 -5.91 31.86 16.65
N GLY A 18 -5.02 32.21 15.73
CA GLY A 18 -3.70 32.75 16.01
C GLY A 18 -3.27 33.80 14.99
N PRO A 19 -1.98 34.17 14.97
CA PRO A 19 -1.44 35.14 14.03
C PRO A 19 -1.63 34.70 12.57
N SER A 20 -1.95 35.65 11.71
CA SER A 20 -2.02 35.45 10.25
C SER A 20 -1.00 36.29 9.47
N GLY A 21 -0.33 37.24 10.13
CA GLY A 21 0.70 38.08 9.53
C GLY A 21 2.05 37.36 9.36
N GLY A 22 2.87 37.84 8.43
CA GLY A 22 4.21 37.27 8.17
C GLY A 22 4.17 35.96 7.41
N ASN A 23 4.86 34.93 7.90
CA ASN A 23 4.77 33.58 7.40
C ASN A 23 4.47 32.58 8.55
N PRO A 24 3.19 32.42 8.94
CA PRO A 24 2.77 31.47 9.98
C PRO A 24 3.30 30.05 9.84
N TYR A 25 3.55 29.58 8.61
CA TYR A 25 4.11 28.26 8.34
C TYR A 25 5.57 28.13 8.78
N LEU A 26 6.37 29.19 8.67
CA LEU A 26 7.77 29.21 9.12
C LEU A 26 7.92 29.70 10.57
N ASP A 27 7.14 30.71 10.93
CA ASP A 27 7.41 31.56 12.10
C ASP A 27 6.78 30.99 13.38
N VAL A 28 5.79 30.09 13.28
CA VAL A 28 4.99 29.63 14.42
C VAL A 28 5.13 28.12 14.64
N ALA A 29 5.85 27.75 15.70
CA ALA A 29 5.85 26.39 16.22
C ALA A 29 4.61 26.15 17.11
N PHE A 30 3.84 25.12 16.78
CA PHE A 30 2.58 24.79 17.45
C PHE A 30 2.42 23.27 17.56
N ASP A 31 2.18 22.76 18.77
CA ASP A 31 1.80 21.36 19.01
C ASP A 31 0.81 21.25 20.17
N ALA A 32 0.31 20.04 20.42
CA ALA A 32 -0.48 19.73 21.61
C ALA A 32 -0.01 18.44 22.27
N VAL A 33 -0.17 18.38 23.59
CA VAL A 33 0.01 17.17 24.39
C VAL A 33 -1.38 16.63 24.72
N PHE A 34 -1.70 15.46 24.19
CA PHE A 34 -2.91 14.71 24.52
C PHE A 34 -2.61 13.75 25.67
N SER A 35 -3.50 13.72 26.66
CA SER A 35 -3.32 12.95 27.88
C SER A 35 -4.53 12.09 28.20
N GLN A 36 -4.27 10.84 28.56
CA GLN A 36 -5.23 9.92 29.15
C GLN A 36 -4.55 9.20 30.31
N HIS A 37 -5.11 9.34 31.51
CA HIS A 37 -4.47 8.90 32.76
C HIS A 37 -3.04 9.47 32.87
N SER A 38 -2.02 8.61 32.98
CA SER A 38 -0.60 9.00 33.06
C SER A 38 0.12 9.03 31.70
N ARG A 39 -0.56 8.69 30.60
CA ARG A 39 0.04 8.67 29.26
C ARG A 39 -0.09 10.04 28.62
N GLU A 40 1.01 10.53 28.05
CA GLU A 40 1.07 11.77 27.27
C GLU A 40 1.57 11.48 25.86
N ILE A 41 0.96 12.12 24.86
CA ILE A 41 1.29 11.98 23.45
C ILE A 41 1.44 13.39 22.87
N ARG A 42 2.64 13.72 22.38
CA ARG A 42 2.84 14.93 21.58
C ARG A 42 2.26 14.71 20.19
N VAL A 43 1.45 15.66 19.73
CA VAL A 43 0.88 15.70 18.39
C VAL A 43 1.24 17.05 17.75
N PRO A 44 1.91 17.07 16.59
CA PRO A 44 2.22 18.32 15.91
C PRO A 44 0.94 19.03 15.45
N GLY A 45 0.93 20.36 15.57
CA GLY A 45 -0.09 21.21 14.99
C GLY A 45 0.39 21.83 13.68
N PHE A 46 -0.52 22.46 12.96
CA PHE A 46 -0.22 23.09 11.67
C PHE A 46 -1.06 24.34 11.43
N TYR A 47 -0.53 25.26 10.62
CA TYR A 47 -1.27 26.40 10.10
C TYR A 47 -2.12 25.97 8.90
N ASP A 48 -3.39 26.36 8.89
CA ASP A 48 -4.39 25.98 7.88
C ASP A 48 -4.93 27.17 7.08
N GLY A 49 -4.25 28.31 7.11
CA GLY A 49 -4.69 29.53 6.44
C GLY A 49 -5.61 30.40 7.30
N ASP A 50 -5.79 31.65 6.88
CA ASP A 50 -6.75 32.60 7.47
C ASP A 50 -6.65 32.77 9.01
N GLY A 51 -5.44 32.66 9.58
CA GLY A 51 -5.23 32.75 11.03
C GLY A 51 -5.67 31.51 11.82
N VAL A 52 -6.00 30.40 11.15
CA VAL A 52 -6.45 29.16 11.77
C VAL A 52 -5.29 28.18 11.92
N TYR A 53 -5.15 27.64 13.13
CA TYR A 53 -4.21 26.57 13.46
C TYR A 53 -4.98 25.35 13.95
N ARG A 54 -4.53 24.15 13.58
CA ARG A 54 -5.21 22.90 13.94
C ARG A 54 -4.27 21.89 14.58
N VAL A 55 -4.85 21.03 15.42
CA VAL A 55 -4.24 19.78 15.85
C VAL A 55 -5.22 18.65 15.57
N ARG A 56 -4.72 17.51 15.08
CA ARG A 56 -5.51 16.31 14.79
C ARG A 56 -4.99 15.11 15.56
N PHE A 57 -5.86 14.46 16.32
CA PHE A 57 -5.50 13.34 17.16
C PHE A 57 -6.32 12.09 16.86
N MET A 58 -5.64 10.95 16.72
CA MET A 58 -6.26 9.63 16.59
C MET A 58 -6.18 8.86 17.92
N PRO A 59 -7.25 8.79 18.72
CA PRO A 59 -7.22 8.06 19.98
C PRO A 59 -7.10 6.56 19.73
N ASP A 60 -6.22 5.88 20.48
CA ASP A 60 -6.03 4.43 20.39
C ASP A 60 -6.68 3.67 21.56
N ASN A 61 -7.23 4.40 22.53
CA ASN A 61 -8.00 3.87 23.66
C ASN A 61 -9.34 4.59 23.78
N GLU A 62 -10.36 3.85 24.17
CA GLU A 62 -11.67 4.38 24.57
C GLU A 62 -11.56 5.19 25.88
N GLY A 63 -12.55 6.05 26.15
CA GLY A 63 -12.65 6.85 27.37
C GLY A 63 -12.30 8.32 27.19
N GLU A 64 -12.16 9.03 28.30
CA GLU A 64 -11.89 10.46 28.31
C GLU A 64 -10.44 10.77 27.94
N TRP A 65 -10.26 11.75 27.06
CA TRP A 65 -8.99 12.34 26.69
C TRP A 65 -9.03 13.83 26.96
N SER A 66 -7.89 14.39 27.39
CA SER A 66 -7.71 15.83 27.53
C SER A 66 -6.49 16.27 26.72
N PHE A 67 -6.38 17.55 26.41
CA PHE A 67 -5.19 18.08 25.76
C PHE A 67 -4.82 19.47 26.28
N ARG A 68 -3.55 19.81 26.09
CA ARG A 68 -3.03 21.17 26.26
C ARG A 68 -2.12 21.53 25.08
N THR A 69 -2.36 22.68 24.46
CA THR A 69 -1.50 23.20 23.38
C THR A 69 -0.21 23.82 23.94
N ARG A 70 0.84 23.81 23.12
CA ARG A 70 2.12 24.46 23.41
C ARG A 70 2.57 25.31 22.23
N SER A 71 2.93 26.55 22.50
CA SER A 71 3.52 27.46 21.51
C SER A 71 4.31 28.57 22.19
N LYS A 72 5.23 29.21 21.47
CA LYS A 72 5.79 30.50 21.90
C LYS A 72 4.81 31.67 21.66
N THR A 73 3.82 31.46 20.78
CA THR A 73 2.78 32.41 20.44
C THR A 73 1.69 32.38 21.50
N THR A 74 1.50 33.50 22.22
CA THR A 74 0.59 33.59 23.37
C THR A 74 -0.86 33.29 23.01
N GLU A 75 -1.32 33.60 21.79
CA GLU A 75 -2.67 33.26 21.36
C GLU A 75 -2.91 31.74 21.27
N LEU A 76 -1.86 30.95 21.08
CA LEU A 76 -1.91 29.51 20.84
C LEU A 76 -1.44 28.68 22.03
N ASP A 77 -0.68 29.25 22.97
CA ASP A 77 -0.12 28.52 24.11
C ASP A 77 -1.16 28.24 25.21
N GLY A 78 -1.02 27.07 25.85
CA GLY A 78 -1.76 26.74 27.08
C GLY A 78 -3.27 26.59 26.92
N LYS A 79 -3.80 26.47 25.70
CA LYS A 79 -5.21 26.17 25.45
C LYS A 79 -5.49 24.73 25.84
N THR A 80 -6.65 24.50 26.46
CA THR A 80 -7.04 23.17 26.92
C THR A 80 -8.38 22.76 26.34
N GLY A 81 -8.60 21.44 26.28
CA GLY A 81 -9.88 20.86 25.91
C GLY A 81 -9.93 19.38 26.26
N SER A 82 -11.08 18.76 26.02
CA SER A 82 -11.30 17.33 26.23
C SER A 82 -12.34 16.78 25.27
N PHE A 83 -12.29 15.47 25.07
CA PHE A 83 -13.25 14.71 24.27
C PHE A 83 -13.34 13.27 24.78
N VAL A 84 -14.36 12.53 24.34
CA VAL A 84 -14.53 11.10 24.67
C VAL A 84 -14.26 10.25 23.44
N ALA A 85 -13.36 9.28 23.58
CA ALA A 85 -13.15 8.23 22.59
C ALA A 85 -14.16 7.08 22.81
N THR A 86 -15.02 6.82 21.84
CA THR A 86 -16.02 5.73 21.89
C THR A 86 -15.50 4.46 21.23
N LYS A 87 -16.20 3.34 21.42
CA LYS A 87 -15.94 2.10 20.68
C LYS A 87 -15.92 2.35 19.16
N PRO A 88 -15.00 1.71 18.39
CA PRO A 88 -15.01 1.81 16.94
C PRO A 88 -16.28 1.21 16.32
N SER A 89 -16.73 1.80 15.22
CA SER A 89 -17.74 1.22 14.35
C SER A 89 -17.29 -0.12 13.75
N GLU A 90 -18.23 -0.96 13.30
CA GLU A 90 -17.95 -2.34 12.84
C GLU A 90 -16.93 -2.42 11.69
N GLY A 91 -16.87 -1.39 10.82
CA GLY A 91 -15.90 -1.31 9.72
C GLY A 91 -14.58 -0.63 10.09
N ASN A 92 -14.43 -0.10 11.30
CA ASN A 92 -13.20 0.55 11.74
C ASN A 92 -12.32 -0.45 12.51
N HIS A 93 -11.32 -0.99 11.81
CA HIS A 93 -10.35 -1.93 12.34
C HIS A 93 -9.07 -1.24 12.88
N GLY A 94 -9.00 0.09 12.79
CA GLY A 94 -7.82 0.88 13.10
C GLY A 94 -6.74 0.85 12.02
N PRO A 95 -5.54 1.39 12.29
CA PRO A 95 -4.46 1.43 11.30
C PRO A 95 -3.83 0.07 11.03
N VAL A 96 -3.35 -0.14 9.80
CA VAL A 96 -2.61 -1.35 9.42
C VAL A 96 -1.19 -1.33 9.99
N ARG A 97 -0.72 -2.50 10.46
CA ARG A 97 0.61 -2.76 11.02
C ARG A 97 1.22 -4.02 10.45
N VAL A 98 2.54 -4.12 10.54
CA VAL A 98 3.25 -5.39 10.30
C VAL A 98 2.83 -6.43 11.35
N ARG A 99 2.56 -7.65 10.89
CA ARG A 99 2.19 -8.82 11.70
C ARG A 99 2.97 -10.04 11.22
N ASN A 100 3.30 -10.96 12.12
CA ASN A 100 3.94 -12.24 11.80
C ASN A 100 5.21 -12.09 10.93
N LYS A 101 5.99 -11.03 11.16
CA LYS A 101 7.21 -10.65 10.42
C LYS A 101 7.00 -10.24 8.95
N PHE A 102 6.23 -10.97 8.16
CA PHE A 102 6.10 -10.79 6.70
C PHE A 102 4.71 -10.37 6.22
N HIS A 103 3.76 -10.18 7.14
CA HIS A 103 2.37 -9.92 6.81
C HIS A 103 1.86 -8.66 7.48
N PHE A 104 0.57 -8.38 7.30
CA PHE A 104 -0.08 -7.22 7.85
C PHE A 104 -1.38 -7.58 8.55
N ALA A 105 -1.75 -6.76 9.52
CA ALA A 105 -3.08 -6.78 10.12
C ALA A 105 -3.47 -5.37 10.57
N TYR A 106 -4.76 -5.15 10.63
CA TYR A 106 -5.33 -3.99 11.30
C TYR A 106 -5.06 -4.03 12.82
N ALA A 107 -5.23 -2.88 13.49
CA ALA A 107 -4.95 -2.73 14.91
C ALA A 107 -5.85 -3.59 15.81
N ASP A 108 -7.02 -4.00 15.34
CA ASP A 108 -7.90 -4.97 16.02
C ASP A 108 -7.50 -6.45 15.82
N GLY A 109 -6.47 -6.71 15.00
CA GLY A 109 -5.97 -8.04 14.68
C GLY A 109 -6.56 -8.67 13.42
N LYS A 110 -7.53 -8.02 12.74
CA LYS A 110 -8.04 -8.50 11.45
C LYS A 110 -6.91 -8.57 10.41
N PRO A 111 -6.68 -9.71 9.73
CA PRO A 111 -5.64 -9.82 8.71
C PRO A 111 -5.84 -8.81 7.58
N PHE A 112 -4.73 -8.26 7.08
CA PHE A 112 -4.73 -7.37 5.91
C PHE A 112 -3.86 -7.96 4.81
N LEU A 113 -4.49 -8.38 3.72
CA LEU A 113 -3.79 -8.78 2.49
C LEU A 113 -3.75 -7.57 1.57
N SER A 114 -2.56 -7.05 1.26
CA SER A 114 -2.44 -5.83 0.44
C SER A 114 -2.75 -6.14 -1.02
N PHE A 115 -3.90 -5.67 -1.50
CA PHE A 115 -4.31 -5.68 -2.90
C PHE A 115 -4.44 -4.23 -3.37
N GLY A 116 -3.32 -3.67 -3.82
CA GLY A 116 -3.22 -2.27 -4.18
C GLY A 116 -3.66 -1.98 -5.61
N THR A 117 -3.95 -0.71 -5.91
CA THR A 117 -3.92 -0.17 -7.27
C THR A 117 -3.16 1.15 -7.35
N THR A 118 -2.87 1.63 -8.56
CA THR A 118 -2.11 2.85 -8.83
C THR A 118 -2.97 3.87 -9.56
N CYS A 119 -3.01 5.09 -9.02
CA CYS A 119 -3.75 6.21 -9.59
C CYS A 119 -3.06 7.53 -9.21
N TYR A 120 -1.87 7.80 -9.75
CA TYR A 120 -0.92 8.74 -9.16
C TYR A 120 -1.43 10.17 -8.94
N ALA A 121 -2.14 10.77 -9.89
CA ALA A 121 -2.53 12.19 -9.85
C ALA A 121 -4.05 12.39 -9.85
N TRP A 122 -4.81 11.42 -9.35
CA TRP A 122 -6.27 11.44 -9.40
C TRP A 122 -6.87 12.62 -8.64
N THR A 123 -6.27 13.01 -7.51
CA THR A 123 -6.72 14.14 -6.69
C THR A 123 -6.50 15.50 -7.34
N HIS A 124 -5.77 15.54 -8.46
CA HIS A 124 -5.49 16.76 -9.24
C HIS A 124 -6.38 16.90 -10.47
N GLN A 125 -7.25 15.92 -10.74
CA GLN A 125 -8.19 15.94 -11.87
C GLN A 125 -9.46 16.75 -11.55
N PRO A 126 -10.32 17.06 -12.54
CA PRO A 126 -11.62 17.67 -12.26
C PRO A 126 -12.46 16.87 -11.24
N LEU A 127 -13.28 17.55 -10.45
CA LEU A 127 -14.03 16.94 -9.34
C LEU A 127 -14.94 15.79 -9.78
N ASP A 128 -15.57 15.88 -10.95
CA ASP A 128 -16.42 14.82 -11.48
C ASP A 128 -15.63 13.54 -11.77
N MET A 129 -14.39 13.67 -12.26
CA MET A 129 -13.50 12.52 -12.48
C MET A 129 -13.04 11.92 -11.16
N GLN A 130 -12.78 12.73 -10.13
CA GLN A 130 -12.47 12.24 -8.78
C GLN A 130 -13.63 11.45 -8.19
N ALA A 131 -14.87 11.92 -8.38
CA ALA A 131 -16.06 11.19 -7.96
C ALA A 131 -16.21 9.86 -8.71
N GLN A 132 -15.92 9.83 -10.01
CA GLN A 132 -15.91 8.61 -10.82
C GLN A 132 -14.82 7.63 -10.36
N THR A 133 -13.62 8.10 -10.01
CA THR A 133 -12.56 7.28 -9.42
C THR A 133 -13.04 6.59 -8.15
N LEU A 134 -13.66 7.34 -7.22
CA LEU A 134 -14.18 6.77 -5.98
C LEU A 134 -15.30 5.74 -6.24
N GLU A 135 -16.14 5.95 -7.26
CA GLU A 135 -17.18 4.98 -7.63
C GLU A 135 -16.59 3.71 -8.23
N THR A 136 -15.58 3.84 -9.10
CA THR A 136 -14.82 2.69 -9.61
C THR A 136 -14.15 1.93 -8.48
N LEU A 137 -13.55 2.61 -7.50
CA LEU A 137 -12.90 1.98 -6.35
C LEU A 137 -13.88 1.21 -5.44
N LYS A 138 -15.14 1.65 -5.30
CA LYS A 138 -16.17 0.89 -4.56
C LYS A 138 -16.48 -0.45 -5.21
N GLN A 139 -16.45 -0.48 -6.54
CA GLN A 139 -16.77 -1.67 -7.33
C GLN A 139 -15.55 -2.57 -7.47
N ALA A 140 -14.36 -1.96 -7.56
CA ALA A 140 -13.10 -2.65 -7.53
C ALA A 140 -12.85 -3.25 -6.14
N ARG A 141 -12.14 -4.38 -6.09
CA ARG A 141 -11.80 -5.06 -4.83
C ARG A 141 -10.40 -4.69 -4.34
N PHE A 142 -9.93 -3.49 -4.63
CA PHE A 142 -8.66 -2.99 -4.07
C PHE A 142 -8.88 -2.48 -2.64
N ASN A 143 -7.86 -2.61 -1.79
CA ASN A 143 -7.87 -2.07 -0.42
C ASN A 143 -6.69 -1.15 -0.15
N LYS A 144 -5.91 -0.81 -1.17
CA LYS A 144 -4.86 0.21 -1.11
C LYS A 144 -4.78 0.95 -2.44
N ILE A 145 -4.46 2.23 -2.41
CA ILE A 145 -4.20 3.01 -3.63
C ILE A 145 -2.94 3.87 -3.49
N ARG A 146 -2.06 3.82 -4.48
CA ARG A 146 -0.90 4.71 -4.59
C ARG A 146 -1.30 6.05 -5.20
N MET A 147 -1.04 7.13 -4.48
CA MET A 147 -1.43 8.49 -4.88
C MET A 147 -0.39 9.54 -4.45
N GLY A 148 -0.05 10.43 -5.38
CA GLY A 148 0.86 11.55 -5.18
C GLY A 148 0.19 12.72 -4.50
N VAL A 149 0.88 13.32 -3.53
CA VAL A 149 0.48 14.62 -2.97
C VAL A 149 0.70 15.72 -4.01
N PHE A 150 1.90 15.75 -4.61
CA PHE A 150 2.21 16.65 -5.71
C PHE A 150 1.53 16.21 -7.01
N PRO A 151 1.22 17.16 -7.91
CA PRO A 151 0.73 16.84 -9.23
C PRO A 151 1.83 16.20 -10.08
N LYS A 152 1.42 15.46 -11.10
CA LYS A 152 2.29 14.68 -11.97
C LYS A 152 2.40 15.37 -13.34
N ASP A 153 3.60 15.61 -13.85
CA ASP A 153 3.82 15.92 -15.26
C ASP A 153 4.47 14.72 -15.94
N TYR A 154 3.77 14.11 -16.90
CA TYR A 154 4.23 12.88 -17.58
C TYR A 154 3.45 12.65 -18.88
N PRO A 155 3.95 11.83 -19.83
CA PRO A 155 3.10 11.29 -20.89
C PRO A 155 1.74 10.80 -20.37
N TYR A 156 0.66 11.18 -21.08
CA TYR A 156 -0.74 10.93 -20.72
C TYR A 156 -1.25 11.68 -19.47
N ASN A 157 -0.48 12.62 -18.92
CA ASN A 157 -0.92 13.52 -17.85
C ASN A 157 -0.15 14.86 -17.91
N VAL A 158 -0.68 15.81 -18.67
CA VAL A 158 -0.08 17.14 -18.91
C VAL A 158 -0.97 18.30 -18.44
N ASN A 159 -2.14 17.99 -17.86
CA ASN A 159 -3.08 18.99 -17.37
C ASN A 159 -2.52 19.74 -16.16
N GLU A 160 -2.94 20.98 -16.00
CA GLU A 160 -2.68 21.72 -14.77
C GLU A 160 -3.40 21.05 -13.58
N PRO A 161 -2.86 21.17 -12.35
CA PRO A 161 -3.51 20.65 -11.17
C PRO A 161 -4.78 21.44 -10.85
N LEU A 162 -5.76 20.77 -10.23
CA LEU A 162 -6.97 21.40 -9.72
C LEU A 162 -6.67 22.59 -8.79
N TYR A 163 -5.64 22.45 -7.94
CA TYR A 163 -5.13 23.50 -7.06
C TYR A 163 -3.59 23.45 -7.03
N PRO A 164 -2.89 24.60 -7.01
CA PRO A 164 -1.44 24.61 -6.80
C PRO A 164 -1.11 24.16 -5.38
N CYS A 165 0.04 23.50 -5.19
CA CYS A 165 0.45 23.01 -3.87
C CYS A 165 1.01 24.13 -2.98
N PHE A 166 1.57 25.17 -3.57
CA PHE A 166 2.10 26.34 -2.87
C PHE A 166 1.50 27.62 -3.46
N GLU A 167 1.56 28.71 -2.68
CA GLU A 167 1.23 30.03 -3.18
C GLU A 167 2.33 30.52 -4.13
N LYS A 168 2.00 31.48 -4.99
CA LYS A 168 3.01 32.11 -5.85
C LYS A 168 3.66 33.29 -5.16
N GLY A 169 4.98 33.38 -5.27
CA GLY A 169 5.76 34.55 -4.88
C GLY A 169 5.52 35.75 -5.80
N THR A 170 6.12 36.89 -5.45
CA THR A 170 6.00 38.13 -6.25
C THR A 170 6.64 38.03 -7.64
N ASP A 171 7.53 37.06 -7.85
CA ASP A 171 8.16 36.75 -9.14
C ASP A 171 7.31 35.78 -10.00
N GLY A 172 6.15 35.36 -9.50
CA GLY A 172 5.22 34.47 -10.18
C GLY A 172 5.59 32.99 -10.13
N LYS A 173 6.66 32.61 -9.42
CA LYS A 173 7.06 31.22 -9.16
C LYS A 173 6.41 30.70 -7.90
N GLU A 174 6.40 29.38 -7.72
CA GLU A 174 5.96 28.76 -6.47
C GLU A 174 6.85 29.22 -5.30
N ASP A 175 6.23 29.67 -4.20
CA ASP A 175 6.87 29.97 -2.93
C ASP A 175 6.74 28.73 -2.03
N PHE A 176 7.78 27.87 -2.04
CA PHE A 176 7.80 26.62 -1.27
C PHE A 176 7.79 26.82 0.26
N ASP A 177 7.83 28.06 0.72
CA ASP A 177 7.62 28.43 2.12
C ASP A 177 6.19 28.90 2.42
N ARG A 178 5.26 28.80 1.47
CA ARG A 178 3.84 29.14 1.63
C ARG A 178 2.94 28.03 1.07
N PRO A 179 2.75 26.92 1.79
CA PRO A 179 1.85 25.86 1.34
C PRO A 179 0.42 26.39 1.17
N ASN A 180 -0.25 26.01 0.08
CA ASN A 180 -1.63 26.40 -0.20
C ASN A 180 -2.62 25.53 0.59
N PRO A 181 -3.29 26.04 1.65
CA PRO A 181 -4.15 25.22 2.50
C PRO A 181 -5.36 24.63 1.76
N VAL A 182 -5.80 25.25 0.65
CA VAL A 182 -6.93 24.74 -0.15
C VAL A 182 -6.60 23.38 -0.75
N LEU A 183 -5.39 23.20 -1.30
CA LEU A 183 -4.93 21.93 -1.85
C LEU A 183 -4.87 20.87 -0.74
N PHE A 184 -4.24 21.16 0.39
CA PHE A 184 -4.09 20.16 1.45
C PHE A 184 -5.43 19.76 2.08
N ARG A 185 -6.36 20.70 2.27
CA ARG A 185 -7.74 20.38 2.69
C ARG A 185 -8.48 19.51 1.68
N HIS A 186 -8.29 19.76 0.38
CA HIS A 186 -8.84 18.92 -0.68
C HIS A 186 -8.25 17.51 -0.66
N PHE A 187 -6.93 17.39 -0.53
CA PHE A 187 -6.24 16.10 -0.46
C PHE A 187 -6.70 15.28 0.77
N GLU A 188 -6.82 15.92 1.94
CA GLU A 188 -7.37 15.32 3.15
C GLU A 188 -8.78 14.76 2.97
N LYS A 189 -9.65 15.49 2.26
CA LYS A 189 -10.99 15.02 1.93
C LYS A 189 -10.94 13.74 1.12
N GLN A 190 -9.98 13.60 0.21
CA GLN A 190 -9.81 12.38 -0.59
C GLN A 190 -9.24 11.23 0.24
N VAL A 191 -8.29 11.49 1.15
CA VAL A 191 -7.80 10.49 2.11
C VAL A 191 -8.92 9.99 3.02
N ALA A 192 -9.78 10.90 3.52
CA ALA A 192 -10.96 10.56 4.31
C ALA A 192 -11.97 9.72 3.50
N ALA A 193 -12.23 10.09 2.25
CA ALA A 193 -13.12 9.34 1.38
C ALA A 193 -12.61 7.91 1.13
N LEU A 194 -11.30 7.72 0.94
CA LEU A 194 -10.71 6.38 0.87
C LEU A 194 -10.86 5.60 2.18
N CYS A 195 -10.71 6.28 3.33
CA CYS A 195 -10.89 5.68 4.65
C CYS A 195 -12.33 5.16 4.84
N ASP A 196 -13.33 5.92 4.40
CA ASP A 196 -14.75 5.54 4.44
C ASP A 196 -15.05 4.33 3.53
N LEU A 197 -14.26 4.15 2.46
CA LEU A 197 -14.33 2.98 1.57
C LEU A 197 -13.55 1.77 2.09
N GLY A 198 -12.82 1.89 3.21
CA GLY A 198 -11.93 0.83 3.69
C GLY A 198 -10.70 0.62 2.80
N ILE A 199 -10.21 1.70 2.17
CA ILE A 199 -9.04 1.70 1.29
C ILE A 199 -7.91 2.49 1.96
N GLU A 200 -6.74 1.85 2.07
CA GLU A 200 -5.50 2.46 2.53
C GLU A 200 -4.99 3.48 1.49
N ALA A 201 -4.74 4.72 1.92
CA ALA A 201 -4.11 5.75 1.13
C ALA A 201 -2.58 5.61 1.25
N ASP A 202 -1.95 5.12 0.18
CA ASP A 202 -0.49 5.01 0.07
C ASP A 202 0.07 6.30 -0.54
N ILE A 203 0.48 7.20 0.36
CA ILE A 203 0.75 8.60 0.08
C ILE A 203 2.19 8.76 -0.40
N ILE A 204 2.33 9.01 -1.69
CA ILE A 204 3.60 9.36 -2.32
C ILE A 204 3.92 10.81 -2.03
N MET A 205 4.94 11.03 -1.19
CA MET A 205 5.34 12.37 -0.75
C MET A 205 6.16 13.12 -1.80
N PHE A 206 7.02 12.40 -2.53
CA PHE A 206 7.88 12.93 -3.57
C PHE A 206 7.89 12.03 -4.82
N HIS A 207 8.15 12.60 -6.00
CA HIS A 207 8.33 11.85 -7.24
C HIS A 207 9.03 12.72 -8.30
N PRO A 208 9.64 12.12 -9.34
CA PRO A 208 10.37 12.87 -10.38
C PRO A 208 9.47 13.50 -11.47
N TYR A 209 8.15 13.26 -11.43
CA TYR A 209 7.23 13.67 -12.48
C TYR A 209 6.79 15.13 -12.32
N ASP A 210 7.66 16.08 -12.64
CA ASP A 210 7.48 17.47 -12.23
C ASP A 210 7.91 18.48 -13.30
N ARG A 211 7.17 19.59 -13.38
CA ARG A 211 7.51 20.80 -14.12
C ARG A 211 7.34 22.09 -13.30
N TRP A 212 6.88 21.98 -12.07
CA TRP A 212 6.57 23.11 -11.18
C TRP A 212 7.71 23.40 -10.18
N GLY A 213 8.69 22.49 -10.05
CA GLY A 213 9.88 22.64 -9.22
C GLY A 213 9.78 22.00 -7.83
N TYR A 214 8.71 21.24 -7.57
CA TYR A 214 8.53 20.45 -6.34
C TYR A 214 9.61 19.37 -6.16
N ALA A 215 10.15 18.83 -7.27
CA ALA A 215 11.27 17.88 -7.23
C ALA A 215 12.59 18.54 -6.78
N ASP A 216 12.72 19.86 -6.95
CA ASP A 216 13.97 20.62 -6.79
C ASP A 216 13.98 21.53 -5.55
N MET A 217 12.99 21.40 -4.66
CA MET A 217 12.97 22.15 -3.41
C MET A 217 14.25 21.93 -2.58
N SER A 218 14.64 22.93 -1.79
CA SER A 218 15.78 22.80 -0.88
C SER A 218 15.50 21.73 0.19
N ALA A 219 16.55 21.17 0.77
CA ALA A 219 16.40 20.17 1.82
C ALA A 219 15.58 20.69 3.02
N GLU A 220 15.76 21.94 3.41
CA GLU A 220 14.99 22.55 4.49
C GLU A 220 13.51 22.71 4.13
N GLN A 221 13.19 23.03 2.88
CA GLN A 221 11.81 23.10 2.38
C GLN A 221 11.17 21.71 2.37
N ASP A 222 11.88 20.69 1.87
CA ASP A 222 11.43 19.30 1.92
C ASP A 222 11.16 18.83 3.35
N PHE A 223 12.06 19.13 4.29
CA PHE A 223 11.91 18.74 5.70
C PHE A 223 10.67 19.36 6.34
N ARG A 224 10.41 20.64 6.08
CA ARG A 224 9.20 21.31 6.55
C ARG A 224 7.95 20.70 5.93
N TYR A 225 7.98 20.42 4.63
CA TYR A 225 6.87 19.79 3.92
C TYR A 225 6.55 18.40 4.47
N VAL A 226 7.56 17.54 4.72
CA VAL A 226 7.35 16.21 5.33
C VAL A 226 6.72 16.34 6.71
N ALA A 227 7.22 17.26 7.55
CA ALA A 227 6.64 17.50 8.87
C ALA A 227 5.21 18.05 8.80
N TYR A 228 4.93 18.92 7.82
CA TYR A 228 3.61 19.50 7.59
C TYR A 228 2.61 18.44 7.15
N LEU A 229 2.97 17.55 6.22
CA LEU A 229 2.12 16.43 5.83
C LEU A 229 1.84 15.48 6.99
N ALA A 230 2.85 15.15 7.80
CA ALA A 230 2.65 14.33 8.99
C ALA A 230 1.65 14.99 9.96
N ALA A 231 1.78 16.29 10.23
CA ALA A 231 0.87 17.01 11.11
C ALA A 231 -0.58 17.04 10.60
N ARG A 232 -0.76 17.08 9.27
CA ARG A 232 -2.07 17.12 8.63
C ARG A 232 -2.72 15.74 8.51
N LEU A 233 -1.94 14.71 8.20
CA LEU A 233 -2.47 13.43 7.72
C LEU A 233 -2.25 12.26 8.69
N ALA A 234 -1.32 12.34 9.64
CA ALA A 234 -1.02 11.20 10.52
C ALA A 234 -2.23 10.77 11.37
N ALA A 235 -3.23 11.62 11.62
CA ALA A 235 -4.41 11.19 12.37
C ALA A 235 -5.36 10.26 11.57
N TYR A 236 -5.21 10.16 10.25
CA TYR A 236 -6.05 9.28 9.43
C TYR A 236 -5.49 7.85 9.47
N ARG A 237 -6.26 6.92 10.04
CA ARG A 237 -5.87 5.52 10.26
C ARG A 237 -5.45 4.76 8.99
N ASN A 238 -5.93 5.18 7.83
CA ASN A 238 -5.70 4.50 6.55
C ASN A 238 -4.45 5.01 5.82
N VAL A 239 -3.60 5.82 6.47
CA VAL A 239 -2.40 6.40 5.84
C VAL A 239 -1.23 5.42 5.84
N TRP A 240 -0.59 5.28 4.68
CA TRP A 240 0.73 4.70 4.52
C TRP A 240 1.64 5.76 3.90
N TRP A 241 2.88 5.83 4.35
CA TRP A 241 3.87 6.79 3.84
C TRP A 241 4.76 6.12 2.79
N ALA A 242 4.57 6.46 1.53
CA ALA A 242 5.54 6.20 0.47
C ALA A 242 6.40 7.45 0.31
N LEU A 243 7.64 7.44 0.85
CA LEU A 243 8.50 8.62 0.77
C LEU A 243 8.68 9.10 -0.66
N ALA A 244 8.81 8.18 -1.61
CA ALA A 244 8.77 8.53 -3.01
C ALA A 244 8.19 7.43 -3.88
N ASN A 245 7.80 7.83 -5.09
CA ASN A 245 7.83 6.98 -6.26
C ASN A 245 9.12 7.28 -7.03
N GLU A 246 9.88 6.24 -7.36
CA GLU A 246 11.12 6.30 -8.14
C GLU A 246 12.18 7.24 -7.56
N TYR A 247 12.50 7.03 -6.27
CA TYR A 247 13.39 7.91 -5.51
C TYR A 247 14.78 8.08 -6.15
N ASP A 248 15.28 7.04 -6.83
CA ASP A 248 16.60 6.99 -7.43
C ASP A 248 16.75 7.95 -8.63
N PHE A 249 15.64 8.38 -9.23
CA PHE A 249 15.63 9.40 -10.27
C PHE A 249 15.77 10.83 -9.74
N LEU A 250 15.77 11.00 -8.42
CA LEU A 250 15.96 12.28 -7.74
C LEU A 250 17.31 12.36 -6.99
N LEU A 251 18.24 11.43 -7.20
CA LEU A 251 19.48 11.38 -6.41
C LEU A 251 20.47 12.51 -6.69
N ASP A 252 20.33 13.20 -7.83
CA ASP A 252 21.09 14.39 -8.17
C ASP A 252 20.65 15.64 -7.39
N THR A 253 19.38 15.70 -6.97
CA THR A 253 18.81 16.82 -6.20
C THR A 253 18.56 16.48 -4.74
N LYS A 254 18.23 15.22 -4.44
CA LYS A 254 17.90 14.68 -3.11
C LYS A 254 18.81 13.46 -2.80
N PRO A 255 20.00 13.67 -2.20
CA PRO A 255 20.93 12.59 -1.90
C PRO A 255 20.36 11.57 -0.91
N MET A 256 20.95 10.37 -0.87
CA MET A 256 20.50 9.25 -0.02
C MET A 256 20.31 9.62 1.47
N SER A 257 21.18 10.46 2.04
CA SER A 257 21.07 10.91 3.44
C SER A 257 19.81 11.75 3.70
N GLN A 258 19.28 12.43 2.68
CA GLN A 258 18.06 13.20 2.77
C GLN A 258 16.83 12.29 2.85
N TRP A 259 16.82 11.18 2.10
CA TRP A 259 15.79 10.14 2.20
C TRP A 259 15.75 9.50 3.60
N ASP A 260 16.92 9.23 4.20
CA ASP A 260 17.01 8.79 5.60
C ASP A 260 16.43 9.84 6.56
N ARG A 261 16.74 11.12 6.33
CA ARG A 261 16.20 12.21 7.16
C ARG A 261 14.67 12.29 7.10
N TYR A 262 14.04 12.07 5.95
CA TYR A 262 12.58 12.08 5.85
C TYR A 262 11.92 11.00 6.71
N PHE A 263 12.48 9.79 6.77
CA PHE A 263 11.98 8.76 7.67
C PHE A 263 12.02 9.19 9.14
N HIS A 264 13.11 9.85 9.56
CA HIS A 264 13.22 10.36 10.93
C HIS A 264 12.24 11.50 11.21
N ILE A 265 11.96 12.37 10.23
CA ILE A 265 10.93 13.41 10.38
C ILE A 265 9.55 12.76 10.58
N LEU A 266 9.25 11.67 9.87
CA LEU A 266 8.03 10.91 10.13
C LEU A 266 8.04 10.27 11.52
N GLU A 267 9.15 9.71 12.00
CA GLU A 267 9.26 9.20 13.38
C GLU A 267 9.04 10.30 14.44
N GLU A 268 9.46 11.52 14.17
CA GLU A 268 9.30 12.68 15.05
C GLU A 268 7.86 13.24 15.08
N ASN A 269 7.09 13.04 14.00
CA ASN A 269 5.82 13.75 13.77
C ASN A 269 4.60 12.86 13.50
N ASP A 270 4.77 11.55 13.28
CA ASP A 270 3.69 10.56 13.24
C ASP A 270 3.69 9.74 14.55
N PRO A 271 2.97 10.20 15.60
CA PRO A 271 2.96 9.53 16.90
C PRO A 271 2.24 8.17 16.86
N TYR A 272 1.64 7.82 15.73
CA TYR A 272 0.89 6.58 15.54
C TYR A 272 1.74 5.54 14.81
N GLY A 273 2.86 5.90 14.17
CA GLY A 273 3.79 4.95 13.57
C GLY A 273 3.24 4.18 12.37
N HIS A 274 2.55 4.87 11.45
CA HIS A 274 2.02 4.29 10.21
C HIS A 274 3.08 3.54 9.41
N LEU A 275 2.62 2.63 8.54
CA LEU A 275 3.49 1.97 7.60
C LEU A 275 4.21 3.01 6.74
N LYS A 276 5.51 2.85 6.59
CA LYS A 276 6.37 3.72 5.80
C LYS A 276 7.42 2.93 5.01
N SER A 277 7.58 3.29 3.76
CA SER A 277 8.55 2.71 2.82
C SER A 277 8.92 3.70 1.72
N ILE A 278 9.67 3.24 0.72
CA ILE A 278 10.19 4.03 -0.40
C ILE A 278 10.33 3.12 -1.62
N HIS A 279 9.95 3.63 -2.78
CA HIS A 279 9.82 2.88 -4.04
C HIS A 279 10.89 3.31 -5.05
N ASN A 280 11.54 2.35 -5.72
CA ASN A 280 12.57 2.55 -6.74
C ASN A 280 11.98 2.71 -8.16
N GLY A 281 12.75 3.33 -9.05
CA GLY A 281 12.53 3.44 -10.49
C GLY A 281 13.31 2.37 -11.20
N GLU A 282 14.64 2.43 -11.10
CA GLU A 282 15.50 1.40 -11.67
C GLU A 282 15.42 0.09 -10.87
N GLN A 283 15.20 -1.04 -11.55
CA GLN A 283 15.03 -2.38 -10.98
C GLN A 283 16.21 -2.85 -10.11
N THR A 284 17.41 -2.30 -10.31
CA THR A 284 18.61 -2.61 -9.52
C THR A 284 18.84 -1.66 -8.34
N MET A 285 18.08 -0.56 -8.27
CA MET A 285 18.24 0.50 -7.28
C MET A 285 17.24 0.36 -6.13
N ASN A 286 16.98 -0.87 -5.68
CA ASN A 286 16.18 -1.07 -4.47
C ASN A 286 16.85 -0.36 -3.28
N PHE A 287 16.05 0.39 -2.53
CA PHE A 287 16.50 0.98 -1.27
C PHE A 287 16.93 -0.12 -0.28
N ASP A 288 17.77 0.22 0.70
CA ASP A 288 18.05 -0.72 1.78
C ASP A 288 16.87 -0.80 2.76
N HIS A 289 15.88 -1.64 2.43
CA HIS A 289 14.70 -1.82 3.27
C HIS A 289 15.01 -2.52 4.61
N ARG A 290 16.25 -2.96 4.90
CA ARG A 290 16.61 -3.52 6.22
C ARG A 290 16.63 -2.46 7.32
N LYS A 291 16.81 -1.18 6.96
CA LYS A 291 16.91 -0.05 7.91
C LYS A 291 15.73 -0.04 8.89
N PRO A 292 15.95 0.17 10.20
CA PRO A 292 14.96 -0.14 11.24
C PRO A 292 13.68 0.71 11.16
N TRP A 293 13.76 1.91 10.60
CA TRP A 293 12.62 2.81 10.41
C TRP A 293 11.74 2.45 9.20
N VAL A 294 12.20 1.57 8.30
CA VAL A 294 11.39 1.09 7.16
C VAL A 294 10.48 -0.04 7.65
N THR A 295 9.19 0.01 7.34
CA THR A 295 8.24 -1.01 7.83
C THR A 295 8.11 -2.21 6.91
N HIS A 296 8.18 -2.00 5.59
CA HIS A 296 8.02 -3.03 4.57
C HIS A 296 8.87 -2.69 3.35
N THR A 297 9.16 -3.69 2.53
CA THR A 297 9.79 -3.51 1.23
C THR A 297 8.73 -3.05 0.24
N CYS A 298 8.96 -1.91 -0.41
CA CYS A 298 8.15 -1.36 -1.48
C CYS A 298 9.03 -1.26 -2.72
N ILE A 299 8.65 -1.92 -3.81
CA ILE A 299 9.51 -2.05 -5.00
C ILE A 299 8.72 -1.93 -6.30
N GLN A 300 9.45 -1.56 -7.36
CA GLN A 300 9.08 -1.72 -8.76
C GLN A 300 9.95 -2.80 -9.37
N ASN A 301 9.34 -3.91 -9.79
CA ASN A 301 10.08 -4.97 -10.47
C ASN A 301 9.16 -5.90 -11.27
N TRP A 302 9.48 -6.14 -12.54
CA TRP A 302 8.73 -7.06 -13.39
C TRP A 302 9.03 -8.54 -13.07
N ASP A 303 10.22 -8.87 -12.52
CA ASP A 303 10.59 -10.24 -12.17
C ASP A 303 10.04 -10.66 -10.81
N VAL A 304 8.72 -10.82 -10.77
CA VAL A 304 7.94 -11.16 -9.58
C VAL A 304 8.31 -12.52 -8.96
N LYS A 305 9.02 -13.40 -9.68
CA LYS A 305 9.51 -14.68 -9.12
C LYS A 305 10.54 -14.47 -8.01
N ARG A 306 11.21 -13.30 -7.99
CA ARG A 306 12.18 -12.89 -6.97
C ARG A 306 11.54 -12.43 -5.65
N THR A 307 10.22 -12.44 -5.54
CA THR A 307 9.49 -12.08 -4.30
C THR A 307 10.09 -12.72 -3.05
N GLN A 308 10.39 -14.02 -3.10
CA GLN A 308 10.98 -14.73 -1.96
C GLN A 308 12.43 -14.28 -1.68
N GLU A 309 13.23 -13.98 -2.71
CA GLU A 309 14.58 -13.45 -2.54
C GLU A 309 14.57 -12.12 -1.77
N TRP A 310 13.63 -11.21 -2.10
CA TRP A 310 13.48 -9.94 -1.38
C TRP A 310 13.00 -10.16 0.06
N ARG A 311 12.06 -11.08 0.29
CA ARG A 311 11.62 -11.44 1.65
C ARG A 311 12.80 -11.94 2.49
N ASP A 312 13.61 -12.83 1.94
CA ASP A 312 14.78 -13.40 2.61
C ASP A 312 15.87 -12.33 2.85
N ALA A 313 16.12 -11.46 1.87
CA ALA A 313 17.17 -10.44 1.94
C ALA A 313 16.84 -9.29 2.90
N TYR A 314 15.60 -8.80 2.90
CA TYR A 314 15.19 -7.64 3.70
C TYR A 314 14.59 -8.03 5.05
N GLY A 315 14.05 -9.24 5.18
CA GLY A 315 13.46 -9.75 6.42
C GLY A 315 12.16 -9.04 6.83
N LYS A 316 11.46 -8.42 5.88
CA LYS A 316 10.25 -7.61 6.07
C LYS A 316 9.16 -7.97 5.05
N PRO A 317 7.89 -7.59 5.26
CA PRO A 317 6.85 -7.80 4.27
C PRO A 317 7.25 -7.20 2.92
N VAL A 318 6.97 -7.89 1.81
CA VAL A 318 7.28 -7.41 0.46
C VAL A 318 6.00 -7.02 -0.24
N VAL A 319 5.94 -5.77 -0.68
CA VAL A 319 4.90 -5.23 -1.56
C VAL A 319 5.59 -4.81 -2.87
N ASN A 320 5.37 -5.57 -3.94
CA ASN A 320 5.76 -5.14 -5.28
C ASN A 320 4.63 -4.26 -5.83
N ASP A 321 4.75 -2.97 -5.58
CA ASP A 321 3.69 -2.01 -5.81
C ASP A 321 3.54 -1.63 -7.30
N GLU A 322 4.57 -1.92 -8.10
CA GLU A 322 4.60 -1.69 -9.55
C GLU A 322 5.20 -2.90 -10.29
N PRO A 323 4.46 -4.02 -10.41
CA PRO A 323 4.88 -5.20 -11.18
C PRO A 323 4.53 -5.05 -12.67
N GLU A 324 4.68 -3.84 -13.23
CA GLU A 324 4.12 -3.36 -14.51
C GLU A 324 2.58 -3.40 -14.56
N TYR A 325 2.00 -2.84 -15.63
CA TYR A 325 0.56 -2.60 -15.74
C TYR A 325 -0.08 -3.23 -16.97
N GLU A 326 -1.35 -3.62 -16.82
CA GLU A 326 -2.21 -4.01 -17.93
C GLU A 326 -2.51 -2.78 -18.79
N GLY A 327 -2.36 -2.86 -20.11
CA GLY A 327 -2.67 -1.72 -20.97
C GLY A 327 -2.14 -1.85 -22.38
N ASN A 328 -1.99 -0.70 -23.05
CA ASN A 328 -1.52 -0.64 -24.43
C ASN A 328 -0.74 0.64 -24.77
N ILE A 329 -0.22 1.36 -23.78
CA ILE A 329 0.65 2.51 -24.04
C ILE A 329 1.98 2.08 -24.66
N ILE A 330 2.71 3.03 -25.23
CA ILE A 330 3.96 2.74 -25.95
C ILE A 330 5.10 2.30 -25.02
N GLN A 331 5.02 2.62 -23.73
CA GLN A 331 6.02 2.27 -22.73
C GLN A 331 5.83 0.83 -22.23
N SER A 332 6.92 0.08 -22.15
CA SER A 332 6.91 -1.35 -21.78
C SER A 332 6.38 -1.64 -20.38
N TRP A 333 6.47 -0.67 -19.46
CA TRP A 333 5.93 -0.82 -18.11
C TRP A 333 4.39 -0.80 -18.06
N GLY A 334 3.71 -0.42 -19.15
CA GLY A 334 2.24 -0.24 -19.18
C GLY A 334 1.53 -0.88 -20.37
N ASN A 335 2.04 -1.99 -20.88
CA ASN A 335 1.43 -2.67 -22.04
C ASN A 335 1.29 -4.18 -21.89
N LEU A 336 1.12 -4.65 -20.65
CA LEU A 336 0.81 -6.05 -20.40
C LEU A 336 -0.60 -6.42 -20.86
N THR A 337 -0.77 -7.70 -21.19
CA THR A 337 -2.11 -8.29 -21.20
C THR A 337 -2.65 -8.40 -19.78
N ALA A 338 -3.97 -8.36 -19.65
CA ALA A 338 -4.67 -8.63 -18.39
C ALA A 338 -4.24 -9.95 -17.75
N GLN A 339 -4.12 -11.02 -18.56
CA GLN A 339 -3.73 -12.35 -18.11
C GLN A 339 -2.35 -12.35 -17.46
N GLU A 340 -1.40 -11.62 -18.04
CA GLU A 340 -0.04 -11.52 -17.51
C GLU A 340 0.00 -10.79 -16.17
N LEU A 341 -0.75 -9.70 -16.02
CA LEU A 341 -0.83 -9.02 -14.72
C LEU A 341 -1.45 -9.93 -13.65
N VAL A 342 -2.51 -10.68 -13.99
CA VAL A 342 -3.10 -11.68 -13.09
C VAL A 342 -2.09 -12.77 -12.73
N HIS A 343 -1.32 -13.26 -13.70
CA HIS A 343 -0.25 -14.24 -13.49
C HIS A 343 0.79 -13.75 -12.47
N ARG A 344 1.19 -12.48 -12.58
CA ARG A 344 2.14 -11.83 -11.66
C ARG A 344 1.60 -11.70 -10.24
N PHE A 345 0.33 -11.37 -10.08
CA PHE A 345 -0.34 -11.35 -8.78
C PHE A 345 -0.31 -12.72 -8.10
N TRP A 346 -0.69 -13.78 -8.84
CA TRP A 346 -0.67 -15.13 -8.31
C TRP A 346 0.74 -15.58 -7.91
N ILE A 347 1.75 -15.30 -8.73
CA ILE A 347 3.15 -15.57 -8.40
C ILE A 347 3.55 -14.87 -7.10
N THR A 348 3.30 -13.56 -6.99
CA THR A 348 3.75 -12.76 -5.85
C THR A 348 3.09 -13.24 -4.55
N MET A 349 1.76 -13.44 -4.57
CA MET A 349 1.00 -13.89 -3.40
C MET A 349 1.41 -15.30 -2.95
N THR A 350 1.61 -16.23 -3.90
CA THR A 350 2.04 -17.61 -3.60
C THR A 350 3.55 -17.75 -3.40
N ARG A 351 4.29 -16.64 -3.37
CA ARG A 351 5.66 -16.52 -2.87
C ARG A 351 5.74 -15.66 -1.60
N GLY A 352 4.59 -15.40 -0.96
CA GLY A 352 4.49 -14.74 0.35
C GLY A 352 4.68 -13.22 0.32
N GLY A 353 4.56 -12.58 -0.83
CA GLY A 353 4.52 -11.13 -0.97
C GLY A 353 3.13 -10.60 -1.35
N TYR A 354 3.05 -9.32 -1.63
CA TYR A 354 1.86 -8.60 -2.06
C TYR A 354 2.14 -7.78 -3.33
N ALA A 355 1.10 -7.39 -4.07
CA ALA A 355 1.25 -6.71 -5.35
C ALA A 355 0.28 -5.52 -5.52
N GLY A 356 0.72 -4.52 -6.29
CA GLY A 356 -0.08 -3.39 -6.76
C GLY A 356 -0.53 -3.57 -8.21
N HIS A 357 -1.77 -3.18 -8.50
CA HIS A 357 -2.38 -3.21 -9.83
C HIS A 357 -2.25 -1.84 -10.50
N GLY A 358 -2.00 -1.80 -11.81
CA GLY A 358 -2.27 -0.59 -12.57
C GLY A 358 -2.81 -0.92 -13.95
N GLU A 359 -3.44 0.10 -14.53
CA GLU A 359 -4.09 0.02 -15.82
C GLU A 359 -3.78 1.26 -16.67
N THR A 360 -3.34 1.02 -17.91
CA THR A 360 -2.79 2.02 -18.83
C THR A 360 -3.34 1.82 -20.24
N TYR A 361 -4.67 1.75 -20.38
CA TYR A 361 -5.30 1.79 -21.70
C TYR A 361 -5.35 3.23 -22.24
N SER A 362 -4.69 3.46 -23.37
CA SER A 362 -4.77 4.70 -24.13
C SER A 362 -6.22 4.97 -24.55
N HIS A 363 -6.67 6.20 -24.34
CA HIS A 363 -8.03 6.64 -24.69
C HIS A 363 -7.97 7.87 -25.61
N PRO A 364 -8.86 8.02 -26.61
CA PRO A 364 -8.87 9.18 -27.50
C PRO A 364 -9.02 10.52 -26.79
N GLU A 365 -9.66 10.54 -25.63
CA GLU A 365 -9.84 11.73 -24.77
C GLU A 365 -8.75 11.87 -23.70
N ASP A 366 -7.62 11.17 -23.84
CA ASP A 366 -6.50 11.18 -22.88
C ASP A 366 -6.92 10.79 -21.45
N LEU A 367 -7.90 9.89 -21.33
CA LEU A 367 -8.32 9.28 -20.06
C LEU A 367 -7.47 8.06 -19.78
N ILE A 368 -6.90 7.96 -18.57
CA ILE A 368 -6.04 6.83 -18.19
C ILE A 368 -6.07 6.63 -16.68
N TRP A 369 -6.37 5.40 -16.24
CA TRP A 369 -6.52 5.08 -14.82
C TRP A 369 -5.26 5.39 -14.01
N TRP A 370 -4.13 4.78 -14.41
CA TRP A 370 -2.85 4.87 -13.71
C TRP A 370 -2.42 6.29 -13.29
N ALA A 371 -2.69 7.31 -14.12
CA ALA A 371 -2.37 8.69 -13.78
C ALA A 371 -3.60 9.46 -13.26
N LYS A 372 -4.74 9.38 -13.93
CA LYS A 372 -5.87 10.31 -13.72
C LYS A 372 -7.03 9.70 -12.95
N GLY A 373 -7.17 8.37 -12.96
CA GLY A 373 -8.35 7.67 -12.44
C GLY A 373 -9.50 7.66 -13.42
N GLY A 374 -10.72 7.86 -12.92
CA GLY A 374 -11.96 7.67 -13.66
C GLY A 374 -12.41 6.21 -13.62
N GLU A 375 -12.37 5.53 -14.78
CA GLU A 375 -12.86 4.16 -14.95
C GLU A 375 -11.75 3.17 -15.29
N LEU A 376 -11.89 1.94 -14.78
CA LEU A 376 -11.13 0.78 -15.20
C LEU A 376 -11.76 0.18 -16.47
N ARG A 377 -10.95 0.00 -17.51
CA ARG A 377 -11.34 -0.51 -18.84
C ARG A 377 -10.80 -1.91 -19.12
N GLY A 378 -9.89 -2.39 -18.28
CA GLY A 378 -9.26 -3.69 -18.37
C GLY A 378 -10.05 -4.82 -17.72
N GLU A 379 -9.40 -5.97 -17.66
CA GLU A 379 -9.98 -7.22 -17.19
C GLU A 379 -9.27 -7.79 -15.95
N ALA A 380 -8.02 -7.40 -15.65
CA ALA A 380 -7.27 -7.96 -14.54
C ALA A 380 -7.89 -7.62 -13.18
N TRP A 381 -8.41 -6.39 -12.99
CA TRP A 381 -8.99 -5.95 -11.72
C TRP A 381 -10.10 -6.88 -11.21
N LYS A 382 -10.89 -7.48 -12.12
CA LYS A 382 -11.93 -8.46 -11.78
C LYS A 382 -11.33 -9.75 -11.21
N ARG A 383 -10.27 -10.26 -11.86
CA ARG A 383 -9.59 -11.52 -11.48
C ARG A 383 -8.74 -11.34 -10.21
N ILE A 384 -8.13 -10.18 -10.04
CA ILE A 384 -7.42 -9.80 -8.83
C ILE A 384 -8.41 -9.71 -7.66
N GLY A 385 -9.61 -9.17 -7.89
CA GLY A 385 -10.70 -9.20 -6.92
C GLY A 385 -11.14 -10.61 -6.53
N PHE A 386 -11.28 -11.51 -7.52
CA PHE A 386 -11.54 -12.93 -7.26
C PHE A 386 -10.42 -13.59 -6.42
N LEU A 387 -9.15 -13.32 -6.73
CA LEU A 387 -8.03 -13.80 -5.92
C LEU A 387 -8.09 -13.27 -4.48
N ARG A 388 -8.40 -11.98 -4.29
CA ARG A 388 -8.57 -11.41 -2.95
C ARG A 388 -9.68 -12.10 -2.18
N GLU A 389 -10.87 -12.21 -2.76
CA GLU A 389 -12.02 -12.86 -2.12
C GLU A 389 -11.71 -14.32 -1.75
N LEU A 390 -10.97 -15.03 -2.60
CA LEU A 390 -10.53 -16.39 -2.34
C LEU A 390 -9.55 -16.45 -1.15
N LEU A 391 -8.54 -15.58 -1.10
CA LEU A 391 -7.56 -15.60 -0.02
C LEU A 391 -8.14 -15.12 1.32
N GLU A 392 -9.02 -14.13 1.32
CA GLU A 392 -9.67 -13.63 2.54
C GLU A 392 -10.61 -14.67 3.19
N GLN A 393 -11.06 -15.69 2.45
CA GLN A 393 -11.82 -16.82 3.02
C GLN A 393 -10.97 -17.74 3.90
N ASP A 394 -9.70 -17.94 3.54
CA ASP A 394 -8.88 -19.02 4.09
C ASP A 394 -7.64 -18.54 4.88
N VAL A 395 -7.07 -17.38 4.52
CA VAL A 395 -5.79 -16.90 5.05
C VAL A 395 -5.99 -16.06 6.30
N VAL A 396 -5.33 -16.45 7.39
CA VAL A 396 -5.47 -15.84 8.73
C VAL A 396 -4.15 -15.27 9.26
N ASN A 397 -3.03 -15.96 9.06
CA ASN A 397 -1.71 -15.53 9.51
C ASN A 397 -0.85 -14.97 8.39
N GLY A 398 -1.20 -15.32 7.14
CA GLY A 398 -0.45 -14.95 5.94
C GLY A 398 0.19 -16.16 5.26
N LEU A 399 0.36 -16.06 3.94
CA LEU A 399 0.89 -17.14 3.11
C LEU A 399 2.42 -17.20 3.20
N GLU A 400 2.95 -18.32 3.71
CA GLU A 400 4.38 -18.61 3.77
C GLU A 400 4.80 -19.57 2.64
N PRO A 401 5.90 -19.31 1.90
CA PRO A 401 6.39 -20.20 0.85
C PRO A 401 6.57 -21.65 1.31
N MET A 402 6.20 -22.60 0.46
CA MET A 402 6.27 -24.03 0.79
C MET A 402 7.70 -24.60 0.85
N ALA A 403 8.69 -23.89 0.30
CA ALA A 403 10.09 -24.29 0.33
C ALA A 403 11.02 -23.06 0.26
N GLY A 404 12.33 -23.27 0.47
CA GLY A 404 13.33 -22.23 0.34
C GLY A 404 13.58 -21.78 -1.10
N THR A 405 14.19 -20.61 -1.24
CA THR A 405 14.65 -20.05 -2.51
C THR A 405 15.59 -21.04 -3.22
N GLY A 406 15.34 -21.31 -4.50
CA GLY A 406 16.17 -22.22 -5.31
C GLY A 406 15.74 -23.69 -5.26
N GLU A 407 14.80 -24.07 -4.39
CA GLU A 407 14.34 -25.46 -4.30
C GLU A 407 13.42 -25.86 -5.46
N TRP A 408 13.65 -27.04 -6.02
CA TRP A 408 12.78 -27.62 -7.05
C TRP A 408 11.52 -28.25 -6.41
N PRO A 409 10.32 -28.13 -7.00
CA PRO A 409 9.99 -27.44 -8.26
C PRO A 409 9.62 -25.95 -8.08
N TRP A 410 9.76 -25.40 -6.88
CA TRP A 410 9.31 -24.05 -6.47
C TRP A 410 10.06 -22.88 -7.14
N THR A 411 11.14 -23.18 -7.85
CA THR A 411 11.80 -22.26 -8.80
C THR A 411 11.05 -22.09 -10.12
N ARG A 412 10.05 -22.94 -10.40
CA ARG A 412 9.26 -22.94 -11.64
C ARG A 412 7.78 -22.71 -11.38
N VAL A 413 7.20 -23.48 -10.45
CA VAL A 413 5.84 -23.27 -9.93
C VAL A 413 5.90 -22.50 -8.62
N SER A 414 4.76 -22.07 -8.11
CA SER A 414 4.67 -21.25 -6.89
C SER A 414 3.78 -21.94 -5.88
N GLY A 415 4.10 -21.85 -4.60
CA GLY A 415 3.25 -22.46 -3.58
C GLY A 415 3.51 -21.90 -2.20
N ALA A 416 2.42 -21.66 -1.46
CA ALA A 416 2.46 -21.12 -0.12
C ALA A 416 1.40 -21.78 0.76
N ARG A 417 1.57 -21.64 2.08
CA ARG A 417 0.66 -22.19 3.08
C ARG A 417 0.38 -21.22 4.21
N ASP A 418 -0.76 -21.42 4.83
CA ASP A 418 -1.12 -20.81 6.11
C ASP A 418 -1.83 -21.88 6.95
N GLY A 419 -1.16 -22.41 7.97
CA GLY A 419 -1.67 -23.53 8.77
C GLY A 419 -2.09 -24.73 7.91
N ASP A 420 -3.39 -25.05 7.95
CA ASP A 420 -4.00 -26.20 7.29
C ASP A 420 -4.50 -25.93 5.86
N VAL A 421 -4.32 -24.70 5.35
CA VAL A 421 -4.56 -24.37 3.93
C VAL A 421 -3.24 -24.23 3.16
N SER A 422 -3.20 -24.75 1.94
CA SER A 422 -2.09 -24.56 1.02
C SER A 422 -2.59 -24.21 -0.38
N TYR A 423 -1.85 -23.34 -1.05
CA TYR A 423 -2.10 -22.92 -2.42
C TYR A 423 -0.90 -23.28 -3.29
N ILE A 424 -1.14 -23.88 -4.45
CA ILE A 424 -0.11 -24.14 -5.46
C ILE A 424 -0.56 -23.49 -6.76
N TYR A 425 0.19 -22.52 -7.26
CA TYR A 425 -0.05 -21.89 -8.56
C TYR A 425 0.91 -22.48 -9.61
N LEU A 426 0.33 -23.08 -10.64
CA LEU A 426 1.06 -23.77 -11.70
C LEU A 426 1.52 -22.83 -12.81
N GLY A 427 1.10 -21.55 -12.81
CA GLY A 427 1.60 -20.56 -13.76
C GLY A 427 1.40 -20.98 -15.21
N GLU A 428 2.47 -20.88 -16.00
CA GLU A 428 2.54 -21.25 -17.41
C GLU A 428 2.48 -22.77 -17.67
N HIS A 429 2.60 -23.61 -16.62
CA HIS A 429 2.72 -25.06 -16.73
C HIS A 429 1.37 -25.74 -16.88
N GLN A 430 1.30 -26.82 -17.67
CA GLN A 430 0.05 -27.49 -18.08
C GLN A 430 0.04 -29.00 -17.78
N PRO A 431 0.36 -29.43 -16.54
CA PRO A 431 0.31 -30.84 -16.22
C PRO A 431 -1.13 -31.38 -16.32
N ILE A 432 -1.27 -32.63 -16.76
CA ILE A 432 -2.54 -33.37 -16.70
C ILE A 432 -2.73 -34.10 -15.37
N ILE A 433 -1.64 -34.31 -14.62
CA ILE A 433 -1.64 -34.82 -13.25
C ILE A 433 -0.56 -34.08 -12.45
N TRP A 434 -0.87 -33.66 -11.23
CA TRP A 434 0.08 -33.04 -10.31
C TRP A 434 0.02 -33.66 -8.91
N SER A 435 1.17 -33.91 -8.30
CA SER A 435 1.28 -34.47 -6.93
C SER A 435 2.27 -33.73 -6.04
N THR A 436 3.27 -33.05 -6.61
CA THR A 436 4.33 -32.42 -5.81
C THR A 436 3.80 -31.31 -4.90
N GLY A 437 4.15 -31.38 -3.62
CA GLY A 437 3.67 -30.43 -2.60
C GLY A 437 2.29 -30.77 -2.02
N LEU A 438 1.58 -31.76 -2.58
CA LEU A 438 0.37 -32.29 -1.95
C LEU A 438 0.70 -33.07 -0.67
N PRO A 439 -0.29 -33.30 0.21
CA PRO A 439 -0.09 -34.01 1.47
C PRO A 439 0.52 -35.39 1.28
N LYS A 440 1.39 -35.76 2.23
CA LYS A 440 2.08 -37.07 2.25
C LYS A 440 1.42 -38.07 3.19
N ASP A 441 0.51 -37.60 4.03
CA ASP A 441 -0.23 -38.45 4.97
C ASP A 441 -1.58 -38.89 4.38
N GLY A 442 -2.19 -39.88 5.03
CA GLY A 442 -3.49 -40.44 4.64
C GLY A 442 -4.69 -39.69 5.19
N THR A 443 -4.52 -38.46 5.70
CA THR A 443 -5.65 -37.64 6.16
C THR A 443 -6.53 -37.27 4.95
N ASP A 444 -7.82 -37.04 5.19
CA ASP A 444 -8.69 -36.53 4.13
C ASP A 444 -8.49 -35.01 3.95
N TYR A 445 -8.34 -34.59 2.70
CA TYR A 445 -8.13 -33.20 2.28
C TYR A 445 -9.16 -32.83 1.22
N ASP A 446 -9.76 -31.65 1.33
CA ASP A 446 -10.45 -31.06 0.19
C ASP A 446 -9.43 -30.41 -0.74
N VAL A 447 -9.56 -30.68 -2.03
CA VAL A 447 -8.71 -30.08 -3.05
C VAL A 447 -9.60 -29.50 -4.13
N ASP A 448 -9.42 -28.21 -4.38
CA ASP A 448 -10.09 -27.50 -5.47
C ASP A 448 -9.08 -27.20 -6.59
N ILE A 449 -9.54 -27.30 -7.83
CA ILE A 449 -8.88 -26.71 -9.00
C ILE A 449 -9.50 -25.34 -9.22
N ILE A 450 -8.64 -24.33 -9.28
CA ILE A 450 -9.01 -22.94 -9.52
C ILE A 450 -8.50 -22.56 -10.90
N ASP A 451 -9.43 -22.14 -11.75
CA ASP A 451 -9.09 -21.42 -12.96
C ASP A 451 -8.96 -19.94 -12.62
N THR A 452 -7.73 -19.43 -12.68
CA THR A 452 -7.46 -18.06 -12.22
C THR A 452 -7.99 -16.99 -13.18
N TRP A 453 -8.23 -17.34 -14.44
CA TRP A 453 -8.71 -16.40 -15.47
C TRP A 453 -10.22 -16.45 -15.62
N GLU A 454 -10.79 -17.66 -15.68
CA GLU A 454 -12.24 -17.88 -15.72
C GLU A 454 -12.91 -17.66 -14.37
N MET A 455 -12.12 -17.50 -13.29
CA MET A 455 -12.60 -17.26 -11.92
C MET A 455 -13.54 -18.38 -11.44
N THR A 456 -13.17 -19.63 -11.71
CA THR A 456 -13.97 -20.81 -11.32
C THR A 456 -13.23 -21.68 -10.32
N ILE A 457 -13.99 -22.30 -9.41
CA ILE A 457 -13.50 -23.25 -8.42
C ILE A 457 -14.27 -24.55 -8.61
N ARG A 458 -13.56 -25.68 -8.74
CA ARG A 458 -14.18 -27.00 -8.90
C ARG A 458 -13.46 -28.03 -8.03
N PRO A 459 -14.17 -28.95 -7.36
CA PRO A 459 -13.53 -30.05 -6.65
C PRO A 459 -12.62 -30.85 -7.59
N ALA A 460 -11.41 -31.14 -7.12
CA ALA A 460 -10.42 -31.88 -7.86
C ALA A 460 -10.70 -33.39 -7.81
N LYS A 461 -10.45 -34.07 -8.93
CA LYS A 461 -10.44 -35.54 -8.95
C LYS A 461 -9.07 -36.03 -8.48
N LYS A 462 -9.06 -36.67 -7.30
CA LYS A 462 -7.87 -37.34 -6.76
C LYS A 462 -7.61 -38.63 -7.53
N VAL A 463 -6.35 -38.87 -7.87
CA VAL A 463 -5.85 -40.06 -8.56
C VAL A 463 -4.65 -40.64 -7.80
N GLU A 464 -4.18 -41.82 -8.19
CA GLU A 464 -2.92 -42.35 -7.66
C GLU A 464 -1.78 -41.37 -7.98
N ALA A 465 -0.94 -41.10 -6.97
CA ALA A 465 0.20 -40.21 -7.15
C ALA A 465 1.18 -40.82 -8.18
N PRO A 466 1.59 -40.06 -9.21
CA PRO A 466 2.58 -40.55 -10.16
C PRO A 466 3.87 -40.97 -9.46
N ILE A 467 4.47 -42.06 -9.94
CA ILE A 467 5.80 -42.50 -9.52
C ILE A 467 6.80 -42.01 -10.57
N PRO A 468 7.50 -40.88 -10.35
CA PRO A 468 8.47 -40.38 -11.31
C PRO A 468 9.60 -41.37 -11.49
N HIS A 469 10.09 -41.52 -12.73
CA HIS A 469 11.22 -42.38 -13.02
C HIS A 469 12.46 -41.95 -12.20
N PRO A 470 13.21 -42.88 -11.59
CA PRO A 470 14.44 -42.55 -10.89
C PRO A 470 15.43 -41.81 -11.80
N THR A 471 15.82 -40.59 -11.44
CA THR A 471 16.75 -39.76 -12.21
C THR A 471 17.90 -39.28 -11.31
N ARG A 472 19.12 -39.41 -11.82
CA ARG A 472 20.34 -39.01 -11.10
C ARG A 472 20.57 -37.51 -11.25
N HIS A 473 20.64 -36.82 -10.12
CA HIS A 473 20.99 -35.41 -9.99
C HIS A 473 22.29 -35.32 -9.17
N GLY A 474 23.43 -35.37 -9.85
CA GLY A 474 24.74 -35.45 -9.21
C GLY A 474 24.90 -36.74 -8.38
N ALA A 475 25.06 -36.60 -7.07
CA ALA A 475 25.17 -37.72 -6.13
C ALA A 475 23.81 -38.27 -5.64
N ILE A 476 22.70 -37.58 -5.92
CA ILE A 476 21.36 -37.94 -5.40
C ILE A 476 20.52 -38.54 -6.53
N VAL A 477 19.87 -39.68 -6.29
CA VAL A 477 18.82 -40.19 -7.18
C VAL A 477 17.46 -39.74 -6.64
N ARG A 478 16.67 -39.08 -7.47
CA ARG A 478 15.31 -38.61 -7.16
C ARG A 478 14.29 -39.45 -7.93
N GLY A 479 13.14 -39.73 -7.33
CA GLY A 479 12.08 -40.56 -7.93
C GLY A 479 12.12 -42.02 -7.49
N GLY A 480 11.38 -42.89 -8.18
CA GLY A 480 11.20 -44.31 -7.84
C GLY A 480 10.17 -44.58 -6.76
N LYS A 481 9.52 -43.54 -6.23
CA LYS A 481 8.39 -43.62 -5.30
C LYS A 481 7.48 -42.40 -5.49
N ALA A 482 6.22 -42.53 -5.11
CA ALA A 482 5.29 -41.41 -5.04
C ALA A 482 5.81 -40.31 -4.10
N ASP A 483 5.58 -39.06 -4.46
CA ASP A 483 6.00 -37.88 -3.70
C ASP A 483 4.90 -37.31 -2.78
N ALA A 484 3.67 -37.79 -2.93
CA ALA A 484 2.49 -37.47 -2.13
C ALA A 484 1.58 -38.70 -1.96
N ALA A 485 0.58 -38.61 -1.07
CA ALA A 485 -0.40 -39.68 -0.85
C ALA A 485 -1.37 -39.86 -2.02
N PHE A 486 -1.58 -38.82 -2.82
CA PHE A 486 -2.41 -38.81 -4.02
C PHE A 486 -1.90 -37.77 -5.03
N GLY A 487 -2.32 -37.91 -6.29
CA GLY A 487 -2.20 -36.89 -7.32
C GLY A 487 -3.56 -36.26 -7.63
N VAL A 488 -3.56 -35.19 -8.41
CA VAL A 488 -4.76 -34.48 -8.87
C VAL A 488 -4.77 -34.45 -10.38
N GLU A 489 -5.87 -34.90 -10.99
CA GLU A 489 -6.11 -34.74 -12.44
C GLU A 489 -6.42 -33.28 -12.76
N LEU A 490 -5.80 -32.75 -13.81
CA LEU A 490 -5.84 -31.35 -14.19
C LEU A 490 -6.25 -31.18 -15.66
N PRO A 491 -6.81 -30.03 -16.04
CA PRO A 491 -7.32 -29.79 -17.39
C PRO A 491 -6.24 -29.68 -18.48
N GLY A 492 -4.95 -29.73 -18.15
CA GLY A 492 -3.86 -29.60 -19.13
C GLY A 492 -3.83 -28.23 -19.82
N LYS A 493 -4.08 -27.15 -19.06
CA LYS A 493 -4.04 -25.76 -19.52
C LYS A 493 -3.30 -24.86 -18.51
N PRO A 494 -2.81 -23.66 -18.90
CA PRO A 494 -2.05 -22.81 -18.00
C PRO A 494 -2.97 -22.07 -17.02
N CYS A 495 -2.36 -21.30 -16.12
CA CYS A 495 -3.02 -20.43 -15.15
C CYS A 495 -4.02 -21.19 -14.26
N GLN A 496 -3.64 -22.41 -13.85
CA GLN A 496 -4.38 -23.20 -12.88
C GLN A 496 -3.72 -23.07 -11.50
N ALA A 497 -4.55 -22.98 -10.47
CA ALA A 497 -4.11 -23.11 -9.08
C ALA A 497 -4.82 -24.28 -8.40
N LEU A 498 -4.19 -24.83 -7.38
CA LEU A 498 -4.77 -25.79 -6.46
C LEU A 498 -4.94 -25.11 -5.11
N ARG A 499 -6.08 -25.33 -4.48
CA ARG A 499 -6.34 -24.98 -3.09
C ARG A 499 -6.58 -26.27 -2.30
N ILE A 500 -5.75 -26.51 -1.29
CA ILE A 500 -5.74 -27.72 -0.48
C ILE A 500 -6.11 -27.34 0.95
N ARG A 501 -7.14 -27.96 1.51
CA ARG A 501 -7.58 -27.75 2.90
C ARG A 501 -7.68 -29.08 3.63
N LYS A 502 -7.12 -29.15 4.84
CA LYS A 502 -7.30 -30.32 5.71
C LYS A 502 -8.75 -30.39 6.19
N LYS A 503 -9.37 -31.58 6.17
CA LYS A 503 -10.66 -31.77 6.85
C LYS A 503 -10.43 -31.99 8.34
N HIS A 504 -11.25 -31.32 9.15
CA HIS A 504 -11.27 -31.46 10.60
C HIS A 504 -12.40 -32.39 11.06
#